data_AF-A0A353D3X5-F1
#
_entry.id   AF-A0A353D3X5-F1
#
_cell.length_a   1.000
_cell.length_b   1.000
_cell.length_c   1.000
_cell.angle_alpha   90.00
_cell.angle_beta   90.00
_cell.angle_gamma   90.00
#
_symmetry.space_group_name_H-M   'P 1'
#
loop_
_entity.id
_entity.type
_entity.pdbx_description
1 polymer ?
#
loop_
_entity_poly.entity_id
_entity_poly.type
_entity_poly.pdbx_seq_one_letter_code
_entity_poly.pdbx_strand_id
1 'polypeptide(L)' 'QLDQAHMVLTYYEKPGAIPLVLDNLNGEILPATERTDLLPVYSFNGGGLWTAKQRGKGKFIGGSDKVKLWKDLESRMGG' A
#
# COMPACT_ATOMS: atom_id res chain seq x y z
N GLN A 1 9.47 -11.50 15.81
CA GLN A 1 8.25 -11.42 14.98
C GLN A 1 7.51 -10.16 15.40
N LEU A 2 7.42 -9.17 14.51
CA LEU A 2 6.66 -7.95 14.77
C LEU A 2 5.22 -8.23 14.32
N ASP A 3 4.38 -8.73 15.22
CA ASP A 3 2.92 -8.82 15.01
C ASP A 3 2.29 -7.41 15.10
N GLN A 4 2.83 -6.48 14.30
CA GLN A 4 2.48 -5.08 14.30
C GLN A 4 2.14 -4.62 12.88
N ALA A 5 1.29 -3.61 12.78
CA ALA A 5 1.01 -2.99 11.49
C ALA A 5 2.28 -2.30 10.96
N HIS A 6 2.59 -2.54 9.69
CA HIS A 6 3.74 -1.97 9.01
C HIS A 6 3.32 -1.38 7.66
N MET A 7 3.78 -0.17 7.37
CA MET A 7 3.43 0.55 6.13
C MET A 7 4.65 0.63 5.23
N VAL A 8 4.46 0.23 3.97
CA VAL A 8 5.47 0.25 2.92
C VAL A 8 4.92 0.97 1.69
N LEU A 9 5.82 1.43 0.82
CA LEU A 9 5.46 1.96 -0.49
C LEU A 9 5.62 0.87 -1.54
N THR A 10 4.58 0.66 -2.37
CA THR A 10 4.63 -0.31 -3.47
C THR A 10 4.66 0.40 -4.81
N TYR A 11 5.60 0.04 -5.67
CA TYR A 11 5.70 0.53 -7.05
C TYR A 11 5.23 -0.55 -8.03
N TYR A 12 4.32 -0.18 -8.94
CA TYR A 12 3.84 -1.04 -10.02
C TYR A 12 4.33 -0.48 -11.35
N GLU A 13 5.16 -1.22 -12.08
CA GLU A 13 5.62 -0.82 -13.42
C GLU A 13 4.45 -0.70 -14.41
N LYS A 14 3.46 -1.60 -14.28
CA LYS A 14 2.20 -1.56 -15.03
C LYS A 14 1.04 -2.07 -14.16
N PRO A 15 -0.21 -1.70 -14.46
CA PRO A 15 -1.37 -2.21 -13.73
C PRO A 15 -1.40 -3.75 -13.69
N GLY A 16 -1.53 -4.31 -12.49
CA GLY A 16 -1.59 -5.77 -12.28
C GLY A 16 -0.25 -6.50 -12.27
N ALA A 17 0.88 -5.81 -12.44
CA ALA A 17 2.20 -6.40 -12.22
C ALA A 17 2.42 -6.78 -10.75
N ILE A 18 3.41 -7.65 -10.51
CA ILE A 18 3.94 -7.85 -9.15
C ILE A 18 4.67 -6.56 -8.76
N PRO A 19 4.30 -5.91 -7.64
CA PRO A 19 4.94 -4.67 -7.25
C PRO A 19 6.31 -4.89 -6.64
N LEU A 20 7.16 -3.88 -6.76
CA LEU A 20 8.36 -3.71 -5.93
C LEU A 20 7.98 -3.07 -4.59
N VAL A 21 8.61 -3.52 -3.52
CA VAL A 21 8.39 -3.02 -2.15
C VAL A 21 9.55 -2.12 -1.74
N LEU A 22 9.23 -0.89 -1.38
CA LEU A 22 10.14 0.07 -0.76
C LEU A 22 9.80 0.15 0.73
N ASP A 23 10.75 -0.22 1.57
CA ASP A 23 10.58 -0.40 3.01
C ASP A 23 11.65 0.41 3.76
N ASN A 24 11.33 0.84 4.98
CA ASN A 24 12.26 1.52 5.87
C ASN A 24 12.92 0.57 6.90
N LEU A 25 12.41 -0.65 7.07
CA LEU A 25 13.02 -1.68 7.92
C LEU A 25 13.95 -2.62 7.13
N ASN A 26 13.64 -2.85 5.85
CA ASN A 26 14.49 -3.58 4.92
C ASN A 26 14.95 -2.61 3.82
N GLY A 27 16.26 -2.36 3.70
CA GLY A 27 16.82 -1.44 2.72
C GLY A 27 16.88 -1.99 1.29
N GLU A 28 16.62 -3.27 1.09
CA GLU A 28 16.56 -3.89 -0.24
C GLU A 28 15.20 -3.69 -0.89
N ILE A 29 15.19 -3.28 -2.16
CA ILE A 29 13.97 -3.19 -2.96
C ILE A 29 13.71 -4.56 -3.58
N LEU A 30 12.70 -5.27 -3.04
CA LEU A 30 12.37 -6.63 -3.45
C LEU A 30 10.96 -6.73 -4.04
N PRO A 31 10.69 -7.66 -4.97
CA PRO A 31 9.34 -7.99 -5.39
C PRO A 31 8.47 -8.43 -4.21
N ALA A 32 7.17 -8.12 -4.24
CA ALA A 32 6.25 -8.50 -3.17
C ALA A 32 6.14 -10.02 -2.97
N THR A 33 6.44 -10.83 -3.98
CA THR A 33 6.51 -12.30 -3.86
C THR A 33 7.67 -12.80 -3.00
N GLU A 34 8.70 -11.98 -2.80
CA GLU A 34 9.87 -12.30 -1.96
C GLU A 34 9.72 -11.76 -0.53
N ARG A 35 8.78 -10.83 -0.30
CA ARG A 35 8.47 -10.25 1.02
C ARG A 35 7.41 -11.06 1.77
N THR A 36 7.74 -12.32 2.07
CA THR A 36 6.84 -13.25 2.78
C THR A 36 6.55 -12.87 4.23
N ASP A 37 7.34 -11.93 4.78
CA ASP A 37 7.14 -11.31 6.09
C ASP A 37 5.99 -10.29 6.10
N LEU A 38 5.55 -9.81 4.93
CA LEU A 38 4.48 -8.82 4.81
C LEU A 38 3.15 -9.46 4.40
N LEU A 39 2.13 -9.25 5.23
CA LEU A 39 0.75 -9.64 4.93
C LEU A 39 -0.05 -8.39 4.51
N PRO A 40 -0.41 -8.24 3.22
CA PRO A 40 -1.12 -7.05 2.76
C PRO A 40 -2.55 -7.03 3.30
N VAL A 41 -2.95 -5.89 3.87
CA VAL A 41 -4.33 -5.66 4.38
C VAL A 41 -5.10 -4.72 3.46
N TYR A 42 -4.50 -3.58 3.08
CA TYR A 42 -5.05 -2.63 2.11
C TYR A 42 -3.92 -1.82 1.44
N SER A 43 -4.22 -1.18 0.32
CA SER A 43 -3.35 -0.23 -0.37
C SER A 43 -4.13 1.02 -0.77
N PHE A 44 -3.47 2.17 -0.84
CA PHE A 44 -4.10 3.42 -1.24
C PHE A 44 -3.10 4.35 -1.95
N ASN A 45 -3.63 5.29 -2.72
CA ASN A 45 -2.92 6.42 -3.30
C ASN A 45 -3.88 7.62 -3.39
N GLY A 46 -3.45 8.74 -4.00
CA GLY A 46 -4.30 9.92 -4.16
C GLY A 46 -5.61 9.69 -4.93
N GLY A 47 -5.73 8.60 -5.71
CA GLY A 47 -6.93 8.27 -6.48
C GLY A 47 -7.87 7.26 -5.82
N GLY A 48 -7.48 6.55 -4.76
CA GLY A 48 -8.33 5.48 -4.23
C GLY A 48 -7.76 4.62 -3.11
N LEU A 49 -8.63 3.76 -2.57
CA LEU A 49 -8.34 2.75 -1.53
C LEU A 49 -8.81 1.36 -2.00
N TRP A 50 -7.94 0.36 -1.85
CA TRP A 50 -8.18 -1.03 -2.22
C TRP A 50 -7.92 -1.95 -1.02
N THR A 51 -8.82 -2.90 -0.74
CA THR A 51 -8.56 -3.97 0.27
C THR A 51 -7.86 -5.13 -0.41
N ALA A 52 -6.85 -5.71 0.26
CA ALA A 52 -6.29 -6.96 -0.18
C ALA A 52 -7.35 -8.06 0.00
N LYS A 53 -7.85 -8.62 -1.10
CA LYS A 53 -8.56 -9.90 -1.06
C LYS A 53 -7.53 -11.02 -1.25
N GLN A 54 -7.73 -12.13 -0.56
CA GLN A 54 -7.10 -13.40 -0.98
C GLN A 54 -7.34 -13.57 -2.48
N ARG A 55 -6.25 -13.71 -3.26
CA ARG A 55 -6.21 -13.86 -4.74
C ARG A 55 -6.22 -12.58 -5.59
N GLY A 56 -5.39 -11.59 -5.25
CA GLY A 56 -4.75 -10.72 -6.27
C GLY A 56 -5.65 -9.71 -7.01
N LYS A 57 -6.89 -9.51 -6.59
CA LYS A 57 -7.78 -8.46 -7.11
C LYS A 57 -8.33 -7.66 -5.94
N GLY A 58 -7.63 -6.58 -5.60
CA GLY A 58 -8.05 -5.70 -4.52
C GLY A 58 -9.44 -5.14 -4.80
N LYS A 59 -10.33 -5.17 -3.81
CA LYS A 59 -11.67 -4.57 -3.95
C LYS A 59 -11.53 -3.08 -3.75
N PHE A 60 -11.85 -2.27 -4.76
CA PHE A 60 -11.98 -0.82 -4.59
C PHE A 60 -13.09 -0.54 -3.57
N ILE A 61 -12.77 0.22 -2.53
CA ILE A 61 -13.67 0.46 -1.39
C ILE A 61 -14.19 1.91 -1.35
N GLY A 62 -13.73 2.76 -2.26
CA GLY A 62 -14.10 4.17 -2.38
C GLY A 62 -12.88 5.09 -2.56
N GLY A 63 -13.13 6.40 -2.54
CA GLY A 63 -12.09 7.42 -2.57
C GLY A 63 -11.15 7.34 -1.36
N SER A 64 -9.93 7.84 -1.54
CA SER A 64 -8.89 7.96 -0.51
C SER A 64 -9.37 8.78 0.72
N ASP A 65 -10.43 9.56 0.58
CA ASP A 65 -11.19 10.26 1.63
C ASP A 65 -11.59 9.40 2.83
N LYS A 66 -11.70 8.07 2.68
CA LYS A 66 -12.01 7.16 3.80
C LYS A 66 -10.82 6.94 4.74
N VAL A 67 -9.61 7.28 4.31
CA VAL A 67 -8.42 7.32 5.17
C VAL A 67 -8.30 8.75 5.71
N LYS A 68 -8.94 9.02 6.85
CA LYS A 68 -9.02 10.36 7.45
C LYS A 68 -7.65 11.07 7.51
N LEU A 69 -6.60 10.35 7.90
CA LEU A 69 -5.23 10.87 7.99
C LEU A 69 -4.62 11.26 6.63
N TRP A 70 -5.00 10.58 5.55
CA TRP A 70 -4.53 10.90 4.20
C TRP A 70 -5.14 12.20 3.68
N LYS A 71 -6.44 12.38 3.89
CA LYS A 71 -7.13 13.64 3.58
C LYS A 71 -6.55 14.82 4.36
N ASP A 72 -6.27 14.61 5.65
CA ASP A 72 -5.64 15.63 6.49
C ASP A 72 -4.22 15.97 6.01
N LEU A 73 -3.50 15.02 5.41
CA LEU A 73 -2.17 15.26 4.81
C LEU A 73 -2.29 16.06 3.50
N GLU A 74 -3.17 15.66 2.57
CA GLU A 74 -3.40 16.37 1.31
C GLU A 74 -3.80 17.83 1.56
N SER A 75 -4.70 18.07 2.53
CA SER A 75 -5.11 19.42 2.92
C SER A 75 -3.96 20.27 3.46
N ARG A 76 -2.92 19.67 4.05
CA ARG A 76 -1.74 20.38 4.56
C ARG A 76 -0.72 20.68 3.46
N MET A 77 -0.65 19.85 2.42
CA MET A 77 0.31 20.03 1.32
C MET A 77 -0.21 20.92 0.18
N GLY A 78 -1.54 21.05 0.05
CA GLY A 78 -2.17 21.93 -0.95
C GLY A 78 -2.41 23.37 -0.48
N GLY A 79 -1.96 23.73 0.73
CA GLY A 79 -2.05 25.07 1.31
C GLY A 79 -0.75 25.85 1.20
#